data_AF-A0A847VVS6-F1
#
_entry.id   AF-A0A847VVS6-F1
#
_cell.length_a   1.000
_cell.length_b   1.000
_cell.length_c   1.000
_cell.angle_alpha   90.00
_cell.angle_beta   90.00
_cell.angle_gamma   90.00
#
_symmetry.space_group_name_H-M   'P 1'
#
loop_
_entity.id
_entity.type
_entity.pdbx_description
1 polymer ?
#
loop_
_entity_poly.entity_id
_entity_poly.type
_entity_poly.pdbx_seq_one_letter_code
_entity_poly.pdbx_strand_id
1 'polypeptide(L)'
;MLISATNLIKATIKLYRENFKTISPYLLMLFAVTGLLTIIKPLLGSLASTILLYGYSLYTLLYFALIVVSIIITMWISINLVRAIVKIYHKEKPPELKTELRQTKHLIIPAFLISFLVGLIVILGTLILIIPGIFLGVLLTFSYYSVIIDEHKVFQSLSTSCNLVKHRWWATFWRLFLPALFFTIILLIIQWII
;
A
#
# COMPACT_ATOMS: atom_id res chain seq x y z
N MET A 1 10.32 -5.26 -24.54
CA MET A 1 10.67 -3.84 -24.27
C MET A 1 9.83 -3.34 -23.10
N LEU A 2 10.37 -2.44 -22.26
CA LEU A 2 9.55 -1.76 -21.24
C LEU A 2 8.61 -0.78 -21.93
N ILE A 3 7.34 -0.75 -21.54
CA ILE A 3 6.37 0.24 -22.03
C ILE A 3 6.90 1.64 -21.70
N SER A 4 6.88 2.55 -22.68
CA SER A 4 7.28 3.95 -22.46
C SER A 4 6.48 4.57 -21.31
N ALA A 5 7.10 5.45 -20.53
CA ALA A 5 6.44 6.09 -19.38
C ALA A 5 5.15 6.83 -19.78
N THR A 6 5.14 7.50 -20.93
CA THR A 6 3.95 8.20 -21.45
C THR A 6 2.83 7.23 -21.80
N ASN A 7 3.16 6.10 -22.44
CA ASN A 7 2.19 5.07 -22.78
C ASN A 7 1.66 4.37 -21.53
N LEU A 8 2.50 4.17 -20.53
CA LEU A 8 2.09 3.64 -19.23
C LEU A 8 1.06 4.57 -18.57
N ILE A 9 1.36 5.87 -18.47
CA ILE A 9 0.46 6.86 -17.88
C ILE A 9 -0.86 6.93 -18.65
N LYS A 10 -0.81 7.00 -19.98
CA LYS A 10 -2.03 7.01 -20.83
C LYS A 10 -2.87 5.75 -20.62
N ALA A 11 -2.23 4.58 -20.55
CA ALA A 11 -2.92 3.32 -20.29
C ALA A 11 -3.56 3.29 -18.89
N THR A 12 -2.84 3.76 -17.86
CA THR A 12 -3.36 3.87 -16.50
C THR A 12 -4.56 4.83 -16.45
N ILE A 13 -4.45 6.03 -17.00
CA ILE A 13 -5.55 7.02 -17.03
C ILE A 13 -6.77 6.43 -17.75
N LYS A 14 -6.56 5.79 -18.91
CA LYS A 14 -7.62 5.14 -19.66
C LYS A 14 -8.32 4.06 -18.83
N LEU A 15 -7.57 3.17 -18.19
CA LEU A 15 -8.10 2.09 -17.35
C LEU A 15 -8.95 2.63 -16.19
N TYR A 16 -8.45 3.63 -15.46
CA TYR A 16 -9.18 4.27 -14.36
C TYR A 16 -10.44 5.00 -14.83
N ARG A 17 -10.36 5.67 -15.99
CA ARG A 17 -11.50 6.41 -16.56
C ARG A 17 -12.61 5.47 -17.03
N GLU A 18 -12.25 4.39 -17.72
CA GLU A 18 -13.21 3.41 -18.24
C GLU A 18 -13.86 2.58 -17.13
N ASN A 19 -13.14 2.33 -16.04
CA ASN A 19 -13.59 1.45 -14.95
C ASN A 19 -13.85 2.20 -13.64
N PHE A 20 -14.14 3.50 -13.72
CA PHE A 20 -14.29 4.36 -12.54
C PHE A 20 -15.34 3.82 -11.55
N LYS A 21 -16.47 3.31 -12.03
CA LYS A 21 -17.55 2.76 -11.19
C LYS A 21 -17.12 1.53 -10.37
N THR A 22 -16.15 0.76 -10.87
CA THR A 22 -15.64 -0.43 -10.19
C THR A 22 -14.52 -0.09 -9.23
N ILE A 23 -13.65 0.88 -9.58
CA ILE A 23 -12.47 1.25 -8.79
C ILE A 23 -12.84 2.24 -7.68
N SER A 24 -13.76 3.18 -7.94
CA SER A 24 -14.10 4.25 -7.00
C SER A 24 -14.60 3.76 -5.63
N PRO A 25 -15.37 2.66 -5.49
CA PRO A 25 -15.79 2.19 -4.16
C PRO A 25 -14.60 1.77 -3.29
N TYR A 26 -13.57 1.12 -3.87
CA TYR A 26 -12.35 0.78 -3.14
C TYR A 26 -11.60 2.03 -2.69
N LEU A 27 -11.48 3.03 -3.58
CA LEU A 27 -10.84 4.30 -3.25
C LEU A 27 -11.60 5.03 -2.13
N LEU A 28 -12.94 5.10 -2.24
CA LEU A 28 -13.79 5.70 -1.21
C LEU A 28 -13.67 4.96 0.12
N MET A 29 -13.59 3.63 0.14
CA MET A 29 -13.36 2.87 1.36
C MET A 29 -11.98 3.18 1.97
N LEU A 30 -10.93 3.27 1.16
CA LEU A 30 -9.59 3.66 1.65
C LEU A 30 -9.62 5.07 2.28
N PHE A 31 -10.22 6.03 1.57
CA PHE A 31 -10.38 7.40 2.09
C PHE A 31 -11.26 7.44 3.34
N ALA A 32 -12.34 6.66 3.40
CA ALA A 32 -13.23 6.60 4.54
C ALA A 32 -12.51 6.07 5.78
N VAL A 33 -11.70 5.01 5.66
CA VAL A 33 -10.92 4.49 6.80
C VAL A 33 -9.95 5.56 7.31
N THR A 34 -9.21 6.23 6.42
CA THR A 34 -8.26 7.28 6.84
C THR A 34 -8.94 8.54 7.37
N GLY A 35 -10.07 8.95 6.78
CA GLY A 35 -10.83 10.12 7.22
C GLY A 35 -11.55 9.89 8.55
N LEU A 36 -12.04 8.67 8.78
CA LEU A 36 -12.64 8.29 10.05
C LEU A 36 -11.60 8.30 11.17
N LEU A 37 -10.36 7.87 10.90
CA LEU A 37 -9.25 7.99 11.85
C LEU A 37 -8.92 9.43 12.25
N THR A 38 -8.91 10.36 11.29
CA THR A 38 -8.57 11.77 11.56
C THR A 38 -9.66 12.48 12.35
N ILE A 39 -10.93 12.13 12.14
CA ILE A 39 -12.07 12.68 12.88
C ILE A 39 -12.17 12.08 14.29
N ILE A 40 -11.93 10.77 14.44
CA ILE A 40 -12.04 10.07 15.73
C ILE A 40 -10.98 10.52 16.74
N LYS A 41 -9.76 10.83 16.28
CA LYS A 41 -8.65 11.22 17.15
C LYS A 41 -9.00 12.39 18.10
N PRO A 42 -9.48 13.56 17.63
CA PRO A 42 -9.87 14.65 18.52
C PRO A 42 -11.13 14.34 19.34
N LEU A 43 -12.10 13.59 18.78
CA LEU A 43 -13.33 13.20 19.49
C LEU A 43 -13.06 12.30 20.69
N LEU A 44 -12.22 11.28 20.53
CA LEU A 44 -11.82 10.43 21.65
C LEU A 44 -10.97 11.21 22.67
N GLY A 45 -10.23 12.22 22.23
CA GLY A 45 -9.38 13.04 23.09
C GLY A 45 -10.16 14.01 23.98
N SER A 46 -11.31 14.51 23.50
CA SER A 46 -12.19 15.37 24.29
C SER A 46 -13.05 14.63 25.31
N LEU A 47 -13.29 13.33 25.10
CA LEU A 47 -14.12 12.48 25.98
C LEU A 47 -13.33 11.80 27.11
N ALA A 48 -12.02 11.64 26.95
CA ALA A 48 -11.21 10.92 27.92
C ALA A 48 -10.73 11.85 29.04
N SER A 49 -11.28 11.66 30.25
CA SER A 49 -10.68 12.20 31.47
C SER A 49 -9.29 11.58 31.72
N THR A 50 -8.43 12.31 32.44
CA THR A 50 -7.00 12.04 32.69
C THR A 50 -6.75 10.80 33.55
N ILE A 51 -7.22 9.62 33.14
CA ILE A 51 -6.87 8.35 33.78
C ILE A 51 -5.57 7.86 33.14
N LEU A 52 -4.49 7.91 33.93
CA LEU A 52 -3.16 7.45 33.53
C LEU A 52 -2.93 6.03 34.03
N LEU A 53 -2.70 5.10 33.10
CA LEU A 53 -2.20 3.75 33.36
C LEU A 53 -0.77 3.69 32.84
N TYR A 54 0.21 3.51 33.73
CA TYR A 54 1.64 3.49 33.37
C TYR A 54 2.11 4.73 32.57
N GLY A 55 1.54 5.91 32.84
CA GLY A 55 1.89 7.15 32.13
C GLY A 55 1.24 7.33 30.76
N TYR A 56 0.47 6.34 30.28
CA TYR A 56 -0.34 6.45 29.07
C TYR A 56 -1.81 6.67 29.43
N SER A 57 -2.48 7.58 28.72
CA SER A 57 -3.92 7.73 28.88
C SER A 57 -4.63 6.53 28.25
N LEU A 58 -5.76 6.12 28.82
CA LEU A 58 -6.63 5.09 28.21
C LEU A 58 -6.99 5.44 26.76
N TYR A 59 -7.16 6.74 26.47
CA TYR A 59 -7.31 7.28 25.13
C TYR A 59 -6.20 6.84 24.16
N THR A 60 -4.93 6.96 24.57
CA THR A 60 -3.79 6.60 23.73
C THR A 60 -3.81 5.12 23.38
N LEU A 61 -4.15 4.25 24.35
CA LEU A 61 -4.24 2.81 24.12
C LEU A 61 -5.39 2.46 23.15
N LEU A 62 -6.57 3.07 23.33
CA LEU A 62 -7.71 2.88 22.45
C LEU A 62 -7.42 3.36 21.02
N TYR A 63 -6.80 4.53 20.88
CA TYR A 63 -6.43 5.08 19.59
C TYR A 63 -5.39 4.20 18.89
N PHE A 64 -4.41 3.67 19.62
CA PHE A 64 -3.43 2.72 19.08
C PHE A 64 -4.10 1.43 18.59
N ALA A 65 -5.00 0.84 19.38
CA ALA A 65 -5.77 -0.35 18.95
C ALA A 65 -6.57 -0.06 17.66
N LEU A 66 -7.17 1.12 17.57
CA LEU A 66 -7.94 1.55 16.41
C LEU A 66 -7.04 1.73 15.17
N ILE A 67 -5.83 2.27 15.32
CA ILE A 67 -4.82 2.30 14.26
C ILE A 67 -4.49 0.89 13.76
N VAL A 68 -4.24 -0.06 14.66
CA VAL A 68 -3.91 -1.45 14.28
C VAL A 68 -5.04 -2.07 13.47
N VAL A 69 -6.28 -1.90 13.90
CA VAL A 69 -7.46 -2.38 13.16
C VAL A 69 -7.56 -1.72 11.79
N SER A 70 -7.37 -0.39 11.71
CA SER A 70 -7.39 0.34 10.44
C SER A 70 -6.29 -0.09 9.48
N ILE A 71 -5.08 -0.42 9.95
CA ILE A 71 -4.00 -0.96 9.11
C ILE A 71 -4.45 -2.27 8.45
N ILE A 72 -5.06 -3.18 9.21
CA ILE A 72 -5.54 -4.47 8.69
C ILE A 72 -6.63 -4.25 7.64
N ILE A 73 -7.60 -3.37 7.93
CA ILE A 73 -8.71 -3.05 7.01
C ILE A 73 -8.17 -2.40 5.71
N THR A 74 -7.29 -1.40 5.83
CA THR A 74 -6.69 -0.73 4.67
C THR A 74 -5.86 -1.70 3.83
N MET A 75 -5.09 -2.58 4.46
CA MET A 75 -4.33 -3.61 3.76
C MET A 75 -5.25 -4.57 3.00
N TRP A 76 -6.35 -5.02 3.64
CA TRP A 76 -7.33 -5.88 2.99
C TRP A 76 -8.01 -5.19 1.79
N ILE A 77 -8.42 -3.92 1.91
CA ILE A 77 -8.99 -3.16 0.79
C ILE A 77 -7.94 -3.00 -0.33
N SER A 78 -6.68 -2.75 0.01
CA SER A 78 -5.59 -2.59 -0.96
C SER A 78 -5.35 -3.86 -1.78
N ILE A 79 -5.35 -5.04 -1.14
CA ILE A 79 -5.26 -6.35 -1.81
C ILE A 79 -6.37 -6.49 -2.87
N ASN A 80 -7.61 -6.17 -2.50
CA ASN A 80 -8.75 -6.29 -3.41
C ASN A 80 -8.69 -5.28 -4.55
N LEU A 81 -8.26 -4.04 -4.28
CA LEU A 81 -8.08 -3.02 -5.31
C LEU A 81 -7.03 -3.47 -6.34
N VAL A 82 -5.88 -3.98 -5.89
CA VAL A 82 -4.83 -4.49 -6.79
C VAL A 82 -5.36 -5.63 -7.65
N ARG A 83 -6.04 -6.62 -7.06
CA ARG A 83 -6.63 -7.74 -7.80
C ARG A 83 -7.69 -7.29 -8.80
N ALA A 84 -8.55 -6.34 -8.42
CA ALA A 84 -9.55 -5.77 -9.33
C ALA A 84 -8.89 -5.08 -10.53
N ILE A 85 -7.82 -4.30 -10.30
CA ILE A 85 -7.06 -3.64 -11.37
C ILE A 85 -6.43 -4.69 -12.31
N VAL A 86 -5.86 -5.76 -11.76
CA VAL A 86 -5.26 -6.85 -12.55
C VAL A 86 -6.32 -7.56 -13.41
N LYS A 87 -7.48 -7.92 -12.83
CA LYS A 87 -8.59 -8.52 -13.58
C LYS A 87 -9.10 -7.62 -14.71
N ILE A 88 -9.28 -6.33 -14.43
CA ILE A 88 -9.64 -5.31 -15.44
C ILE A 88 -8.58 -5.23 -16.55
N TYR A 89 -7.30 -5.23 -16.18
CA TYR A 89 -6.19 -5.17 -17.13
C TYR A 89 -6.16 -6.40 -18.06
N HIS A 90 -6.47 -7.59 -17.54
CA HIS A 90 -6.62 -8.82 -18.31
C HIS A 90 -7.97 -8.94 -19.05
N LYS A 91 -8.83 -7.90 -19.00
CA LYS A 91 -10.18 -7.88 -19.58
C LYS A 91 -11.12 -8.94 -19.00
N GLU A 92 -10.85 -9.39 -17.78
CA GLU A 92 -11.74 -10.24 -17.02
C GLU A 92 -12.84 -9.41 -16.36
N LYS A 93 -14.04 -9.97 -16.18
CA LYS A 93 -15.11 -9.27 -15.46
C LYS A 93 -14.67 -9.09 -14.01
N PRO A 94 -14.55 -7.85 -13.51
CA PRO A 94 -14.23 -7.63 -12.11
C PRO A 94 -15.41 -8.15 -11.28
N PRO A 95 -15.20 -9.14 -10.42
CA PRO A 95 -16.22 -9.69 -9.55
C PRO A 95 -16.82 -8.65 -8.60
N GLU A 96 -18.03 -8.95 -8.13
CA GLU A 96 -18.78 -8.09 -7.22
C GLU A 96 -17.98 -7.83 -5.94
N LEU A 97 -17.91 -6.55 -5.51
CA LEU A 97 -17.13 -6.07 -4.37
C LEU A 97 -17.22 -6.99 -3.13
N LYS A 98 -18.43 -7.42 -2.77
CA LYS A 98 -18.67 -8.26 -1.59
C LYS A 98 -18.04 -9.66 -1.71
N THR A 99 -18.07 -10.22 -2.92
CA THR A 99 -17.57 -11.57 -3.20
C THR A 99 -16.04 -11.61 -3.17
N GLU A 100 -15.38 -10.61 -3.76
CA GLU A 100 -13.92 -10.49 -3.71
C GLU A 100 -13.37 -10.29 -2.31
N LEU A 101 -14.01 -9.39 -1.55
CA LEU A 101 -13.61 -9.13 -0.17
C LEU A 101 -13.56 -10.44 0.61
N ARG A 102 -14.58 -11.31 0.47
CA ARG A 102 -14.62 -12.60 1.17
C ARG A 102 -13.53 -13.56 0.69
N GLN A 103 -13.27 -13.63 -0.61
CA GLN A 103 -12.32 -14.57 -1.20
C GLN A 103 -10.86 -14.23 -0.87
N THR A 104 -10.52 -12.96 -0.66
CA THR A 104 -9.13 -12.50 -0.47
C THR A 104 -8.66 -12.48 0.99
N LYS A 105 -9.52 -12.83 1.97
CA LYS A 105 -9.17 -12.79 3.40
C LYS A 105 -7.95 -13.67 3.75
N HIS A 106 -7.80 -14.81 3.08
CA HIS A 106 -6.68 -15.72 3.31
C HIS A 106 -5.31 -15.12 2.92
N LEU A 107 -5.31 -14.08 2.06
CA LEU A 107 -4.09 -13.39 1.62
C LEU A 107 -3.60 -12.32 2.60
N ILE A 108 -4.42 -11.94 3.59
CA ILE A 108 -4.06 -10.93 4.58
C ILE A 108 -2.79 -11.35 5.33
N ILE A 109 -2.73 -12.60 5.81
CA ILE A 109 -1.58 -13.08 6.59
C ILE A 109 -0.31 -13.16 5.72
N PRO A 110 -0.32 -13.82 4.54
CA PRO A 110 0.83 -13.81 3.64
C PRO A 110 1.29 -12.40 3.24
N ALA A 111 0.37 -11.50 2.93
CA ALA A 111 0.66 -10.11 2.56
C ALA A 111 1.27 -9.32 3.72
N PHE A 112 0.80 -9.54 4.95
CA PHE A 112 1.39 -8.94 6.15
C PHE A 112 2.81 -9.46 6.39
N LEU A 113 2.99 -10.79 6.34
CA LEU A 113 4.30 -11.43 6.56
C LEU A 113 5.34 -10.96 5.55
N ILE A 114 5.00 -10.89 4.26
CA ILE A 114 5.94 -10.40 3.24
C ILE A 114 6.24 -8.91 3.43
N SER A 115 5.24 -8.09 3.76
CA SER A 115 5.45 -6.65 4.00
C SER A 115 6.36 -6.42 5.21
N PHE A 116 6.14 -7.18 6.28
CA PHE A 116 6.96 -7.14 7.48
C PHE A 116 8.40 -7.59 7.20
N LEU A 117 8.58 -8.70 6.47
CA LEU A 117 9.89 -9.23 6.13
C LEU A 117 10.68 -8.29 5.21
N VAL A 118 10.05 -7.75 4.16
CA VAL A 118 10.67 -6.75 3.28
C VAL A 118 11.02 -5.48 4.08
N GLY A 119 10.11 -5.00 4.94
CA GLY A 119 10.36 -3.87 5.82
C GLY A 119 11.59 -4.09 6.71
N LEU A 120 11.71 -5.25 7.32
CA LEU A 120 12.87 -5.60 8.14
C LEU A 120 14.16 -5.62 7.34
N ILE A 121 14.16 -6.24 6.15
CA ILE A 121 15.34 -6.27 5.26
C ILE A 121 15.77 -4.85 4.86
N VAL A 122 14.82 -3.99 4.50
CA VAL A 122 15.10 -2.60 4.09
C VAL A 122 15.59 -1.77 5.27
N ILE A 123 14.99 -1.91 6.46
CA ILE A 123 15.42 -1.21 7.68
C ILE A 123 16.84 -1.64 8.04
N LEU A 124 17.14 -2.95 8.09
CA LEU A 124 18.47 -3.46 8.38
C LEU A 124 19.50 -2.98 7.34
N GLY A 125 19.13 -3.00 6.06
CA GLY A 125 19.97 -2.47 4.98
C GLY A 125 20.28 -0.98 5.19
N THR A 126 19.26 -0.20 5.52
CA THR A 126 19.37 1.26 5.73
C THR A 126 20.17 1.61 6.98
N LEU A 127 20.02 0.82 8.06
CA LEU A 127 20.75 1.00 9.32
C LEU A 127 22.25 0.79 9.16
N ILE A 128 22.65 -0.16 8.31
CA ILE A 128 24.06 -0.35 7.96
C ILE A 128 24.52 0.84 7.11
N LEU A 129 23.81 1.12 6.00
CA LEU A 129 24.08 2.23 5.09
C LEU A 129 22.82 2.58 4.29
N ILE A 130 22.57 3.87 4.05
CA ILE A 130 21.38 4.33 3.31
C ILE A 130 21.31 3.75 1.89
N ILE A 131 22.45 3.68 1.19
CA ILE A 131 22.52 3.23 -0.22
C ILE A 131 22.09 1.75 -0.38
N PRO A 132 22.64 0.78 0.40
CA PRO A 132 22.13 -0.59 0.45
C PRO A 132 20.65 -0.72 0.77
N GLY A 133 20.14 0.11 1.69
CA GLY A 133 18.71 0.15 2.01
C GLY A 133 17.83 0.47 0.80
N ILE A 134 18.19 1.52 0.05
CA ILE A 134 17.49 1.90 -1.19
C ILE A 134 17.61 0.80 -2.25
N PHE A 135 18.81 0.24 -2.42
CA PHE A 135 19.06 -0.84 -3.39
C PHE A 135 18.15 -2.05 -3.15
N LEU A 136 18.07 -2.51 -1.90
CA LEU A 136 17.20 -3.62 -1.48
C LEU A 136 15.71 -3.27 -1.60
N GLY A 137 15.34 -2.04 -1.24
CA GLY A 137 13.94 -1.58 -1.35
C GLY A 137 13.41 -1.65 -2.79
N VAL A 138 14.22 -1.21 -3.75
CA VAL A 138 13.86 -1.28 -5.18
C VAL A 138 13.80 -2.74 -5.67
N LEU A 139 14.75 -3.59 -5.25
CA LEU A 139 14.76 -5.02 -5.61
C LEU A 139 13.52 -5.78 -5.10
N LEU A 140 13.04 -5.44 -3.90
CA LEU A 140 11.96 -6.14 -3.22
C LEU A 140 10.58 -5.46 -3.38
N THR A 141 10.49 -4.39 -4.17
CA THR A 141 9.23 -3.65 -4.37
C THR A 141 8.10 -4.53 -4.91
N PHE A 142 8.41 -5.55 -5.72
CA PHE A 142 7.40 -6.43 -6.32
C PHE A 142 7.04 -7.66 -5.50
N SER A 143 7.68 -7.88 -4.34
CA SER A 143 7.41 -9.05 -3.49
C SER A 143 5.98 -9.05 -2.96
N TYR A 144 5.45 -7.87 -2.59
CA TYR A 144 4.06 -7.72 -2.17
C TYR A 144 3.07 -8.13 -3.26
N TYR A 145 3.27 -7.62 -4.48
CA TYR A 145 2.42 -7.92 -5.62
C TYR A 145 2.48 -9.39 -6.03
N SER A 146 3.65 -10.04 -5.93
CA SER A 146 3.77 -11.45 -6.28
C SER A 146 3.05 -12.38 -5.29
N VAL A 147 2.93 -12.00 -4.01
CA VAL A 147 2.08 -12.74 -3.04
C VAL A 147 0.60 -12.56 -3.34
N ILE A 148 0.18 -11.36 -3.75
CA ILE A 148 -1.25 -11.04 -3.91
C ILE A 148 -1.79 -11.49 -5.26
N ILE A 149 -0.99 -11.36 -6.32
CA ILE A 149 -1.41 -11.68 -7.69
C ILE A 149 -1.13 -13.15 -7.98
N ASP A 150 0.11 -13.60 -7.75
CA ASP A 150 0.55 -14.95 -8.13
C ASP A 150 0.38 -15.98 -6.99
N GLU A 151 -0.09 -15.54 -5.81
CA GLU A 151 -0.23 -16.39 -4.61
C GLU A 151 1.05 -17.14 -4.22
N HIS A 152 2.22 -16.59 -4.58
CA HIS A 152 3.51 -17.17 -4.22
C HIS A 152 3.71 -17.20 -2.70
N LYS A 153 4.43 -18.22 -2.22
CA LYS A 153 4.88 -18.30 -0.82
C LYS A 153 5.80 -17.12 -0.49
N VAL A 154 5.80 -16.69 0.77
CA VAL A 154 6.53 -15.51 1.28
C VAL A 154 8.02 -15.50 0.85
N PHE A 155 8.75 -16.60 0.98
CA PHE A 155 10.17 -16.63 0.56
C PHE A 155 10.36 -16.67 -0.96
N GLN A 156 9.44 -17.33 -1.67
CA GLN A 156 9.48 -17.40 -3.13
C GLN A 156 9.25 -16.02 -3.75
N SER A 157 8.35 -15.20 -3.17
CA SER A 157 8.04 -13.86 -3.67
C SER A 157 9.20 -12.87 -3.55
N LEU A 158 10.13 -13.07 -2.59
CA LEU A 158 11.38 -12.31 -2.51
C LEU A 158 12.26 -12.58 -3.73
N SER A 159 12.53 -13.86 -4.01
CA SER A 159 13.36 -14.27 -5.15
C SER A 159 12.73 -13.83 -6.49
N THR A 160 11.41 -14.01 -6.63
CA THR A 160 10.68 -13.54 -7.81
C THR A 160 10.85 -12.04 -8.02
N SER A 161 10.70 -11.22 -6.98
CA SER A 161 10.90 -9.76 -7.08
C SER A 161 12.33 -9.40 -7.49
N CYS A 162 13.33 -10.03 -6.87
CA CYS A 162 14.73 -9.81 -7.22
C CYS A 162 15.00 -10.12 -8.69
N ASN A 163 14.49 -11.24 -9.21
CA ASN A 163 14.66 -11.64 -10.61
C ASN A 163 13.98 -10.67 -11.58
N LEU A 164 12.83 -10.10 -11.21
CA LEU A 164 12.13 -9.10 -12.02
C LEU A 164 12.92 -7.78 -12.14
N VAL A 165 13.67 -7.39 -11.09
CA VAL A 165 14.31 -6.07 -11.00
C VAL A 165 15.79 -6.08 -11.32
N LYS A 166 16.52 -7.18 -11.04
CA LYS A 166 18.00 -7.25 -11.10
C LYS A 166 18.61 -6.67 -12.38
N HIS A 167 18.02 -6.97 -13.54
CA HIS A 167 18.53 -6.52 -14.84
C HIS A 167 18.02 -5.14 -15.29
N ARG A 168 17.08 -4.54 -14.53
CA ARG A 168 16.39 -3.29 -14.89
C ARG A 168 16.32 -2.32 -13.71
N TRP A 169 17.24 -2.46 -12.74
CA TRP A 169 17.18 -1.76 -11.47
C TRP A 169 17.01 -0.23 -11.62
N TRP A 170 17.86 0.40 -12.44
CA TRP A 170 17.78 1.84 -12.71
C TRP A 170 16.45 2.27 -13.35
N ALA A 171 15.94 1.48 -14.29
CA ALA A 171 14.67 1.77 -14.94
C ALA A 171 13.49 1.64 -13.96
N THR A 172 13.54 0.67 -13.05
CA THR A 172 12.55 0.51 -11.98
C THR A 172 12.64 1.63 -10.96
N PHE A 173 13.85 1.97 -10.51
CA PHE A 173 14.09 3.06 -9.56
C PHE A 173 13.46 4.38 -10.03
N TRP A 174 13.78 4.84 -11.26
CA TRP A 174 13.23 6.10 -11.76
C TRP A 174 11.70 6.08 -11.96
N ARG A 175 11.13 4.92 -12.29
CA ARG A 175 9.67 4.76 -12.41
C ARG A 175 8.94 4.84 -11.07
N LEU A 176 9.60 4.48 -9.98
CA LEU A 176 9.05 4.60 -8.63
C LEU A 176 9.34 5.98 -8.04
N PHE A 177 10.55 6.48 -8.26
CA PHE A 177 11.04 7.72 -7.68
C PHE A 177 10.37 8.97 -8.28
N LEU A 178 10.22 9.06 -9.61
CA LEU A 178 9.68 10.27 -10.24
C LEU A 178 8.23 10.59 -9.84
N PRO A 179 7.28 9.64 -9.86
CA PRO A 179 5.92 9.91 -9.40
C PRO A 179 5.89 10.27 -7.92
N ALA A 180 6.66 9.56 -7.08
CA ALA A 180 6.74 9.85 -5.65
C ALA A 180 7.25 11.27 -5.41
N LEU A 181 8.35 11.66 -6.04
CA LEU A 181 8.92 13.01 -5.97
C LEU A 181 7.90 14.07 -6.40
N PHE A 182 7.21 13.86 -7.52
CA PHE A 182 6.20 14.79 -8.04
C PHE A 182 5.05 15.00 -7.05
N PHE A 183 4.46 13.93 -6.52
CA PHE A 183 3.38 14.04 -5.54
C PHE A 183 3.86 14.64 -4.21
N THR A 184 5.07 14.31 -3.74
CA THR A 184 5.64 14.92 -2.54
C THR A 184 5.80 16.43 -2.69
N ILE A 185 6.32 16.90 -3.82
CA ILE A 185 6.46 18.35 -4.08
C ILE A 185 5.10 19.04 -4.07
N ILE A 186 4.08 18.46 -4.73
CA ILE A 186 2.72 19.02 -4.73
C ILE A 186 2.16 19.10 -3.31
N LEU A 187 2.29 18.03 -2.53
CA LEU A 187 1.78 18.01 -1.15
C LEU A 187 2.48 19.03 -0.26
N LEU A 188 3.79 19.23 -0.43
CA LEU A 188 4.53 20.26 0.31
C LEU A 188 4.05 21.67 -0.05
N ILE A 189 3.78 21.94 -1.33
CA ILE A 189 3.23 23.23 -1.77
C ILE A 189 1.85 23.47 -1.15
N ILE A 190 0.97 22.46 -1.19
CA ILE A 190 -0.38 22.55 -0.60
C ILE A 190 -0.29 22.81 0.91
N GLN A 191 0.57 22.06 1.61
CA GLN A 191 0.77 22.22 3.06
C GLN A 191 1.35 23.60 3.42
N TRP A 192 2.12 24.22 2.54
CA TRP A 192 2.63 25.59 2.75
C TRP A 192 1.54 26.67 2.60
N ILE A 193 0.47 26.38 1.85
CA ILE A 193 -0.62 27.33 1.57
C ILE A 193 -1.70 27.29 2.67
N ILE A 194 -1.93 26.11 3.27
CA ILE A 194 -2.94 25.86 4.31
C ILE A 194 -2.34 26.09 5.70
#